data_AF-A0A2C6A7V5-F1
#
_entry.id   AF-A0A2C6A7V5-F1
#
_cell.length_a   1.000
_cell.length_b   1.000
_cell.length_c   1.000
_cell.angle_alpha   90.00
_cell.angle_beta   90.00
_cell.angle_gamma   90.00
#
_symmetry.space_group_name_H-M   'P 1'
#
loop_
_entity.id
_entity.type
_entity.pdbx_description
1 polymer ?
#
loop_
_entity_poly.entity_id
_entity_poly.type
_entity_poly.pdbx_seq_one_letter_code
_entity_poly.pdbx_strand_id
1 'polypeptide(L)'
;MNNLDLIKTVRGLDQTGPGANGENLQRLWSLLTSIYDTGYHAAEETTLRWLLKSMNGPSPSAEIVRRYPLTWTILACVVQRIPLFSLAKSLADRKFIAVLQQTLKDISKPTTAHGSPASPKRKRHPTVGYDLTDLQARHGCLETAREVFKTLQTLLARLEINGTDFTRDKIGAEHIKSRFGTSAAEATRIAAPALAVCAMLASDSSDNPEGSESWIATVSTIWDLHLQAADDAIEVATHLFTPSATILARIGSFPTDFQVETPEPLKGRWRADLEAFMHRNLIFPGKATFMGNRTFEAFDRALEISKSIIQLSASALYFLSAGGSNRIAKGEMRKDTVEWLKQMFKAVELMIRERPDRSILMQRILEQAIQQSKPVDVDDLRRPLATPTSSSWVKTESI
;
A
#
# COMPACT_ATOMS: atom_id res chain seq x y z
N MET A 1 39.65 -3.37 -8.97
CA MET A 1 39.15 -4.37 -7.98
C MET A 1 38.77 -5.63 -8.75
N ASN A 2 39.14 -6.81 -8.26
CA ASN A 2 39.06 -8.06 -9.03
C ASN A 2 37.81 -8.86 -8.62
N ASN A 3 37.16 -9.58 -9.56
CA ASN A 3 36.01 -10.46 -9.30
C ASN A 3 36.32 -11.49 -8.19
N LEU A 4 37.59 -11.90 -8.08
CA LEU A 4 38.10 -12.73 -7.00
C LEU A 4 37.80 -12.16 -5.59
N ASP A 5 37.83 -10.84 -5.41
CA ASP A 5 37.60 -10.17 -4.12
C ASP A 5 36.12 -10.22 -3.73
N LEU A 6 35.21 -10.11 -4.71
CA LEU A 6 33.78 -10.30 -4.50
C LEU A 6 33.49 -11.75 -4.09
N ILE A 7 34.03 -12.74 -4.82
CA ILE A 7 33.85 -14.16 -4.50
C ILE A 7 34.35 -14.48 -3.08
N LYS A 8 35.55 -13.99 -2.72
CA LYS A 8 36.11 -14.16 -1.37
C LYS A 8 35.22 -13.51 -0.31
N THR A 9 34.77 -12.28 -0.54
CA THR A 9 33.90 -11.56 0.39
C THR A 9 32.59 -12.32 0.60
N VAL A 10 31.93 -12.74 -0.49
CA VAL A 10 30.66 -13.45 -0.44
C VAL A 10 30.77 -14.81 0.26
N ARG A 11 31.87 -15.55 0.05
CA ARG A 11 32.13 -16.80 0.78
C ARG A 11 32.41 -16.58 2.27
N GLY A 12 33.02 -15.44 2.62
CA GLY A 12 33.26 -15.07 4.01
C GLY A 12 32.00 -14.69 4.79
N LEU A 13 30.93 -14.25 4.12
CA LEU A 13 29.71 -13.75 4.76
C LEU A 13 29.00 -14.79 5.66
N ASP A 14 29.09 -16.08 5.35
CA ASP A 14 28.53 -17.13 6.21
C ASP A 14 29.26 -17.21 7.57
N GLN A 15 30.52 -16.77 7.65
CA GLN A 15 31.33 -16.76 8.87
C GLN A 15 31.31 -15.39 9.56
N THR A 16 31.43 -14.31 8.78
CA THR A 16 31.58 -12.95 9.32
C THR A 16 30.25 -12.24 9.55
N GLY A 17 29.16 -12.75 8.96
CA GLY A 17 27.84 -12.11 9.03
C GLY A 17 27.82 -10.71 8.40
N PRO A 18 26.77 -9.90 8.67
CA PRO A 18 26.66 -8.52 8.18
C PRO A 18 27.66 -7.55 8.82
N GLY A 19 28.37 -7.96 9.87
CA GLY A 19 29.18 -7.09 10.71
C GLY A 19 28.39 -6.49 11.88
N ALA A 20 29.08 -5.88 12.84
CA ALA A 20 28.45 -5.29 14.02
C ALA A 20 27.65 -4.02 13.67
N ASN A 21 28.10 -3.28 12.65
CA ASN A 21 27.54 -2.02 12.17
C ASN A 21 27.19 -2.08 10.67
N GLY A 22 27.00 -3.28 10.10
CA GLY A 22 26.71 -3.45 8.68
C GLY A 22 27.92 -3.23 7.75
N GLU A 23 29.14 -3.19 8.28
CA GLU A 23 30.38 -2.94 7.52
C GLU A 23 30.62 -3.97 6.40
N ASN A 24 30.23 -5.24 6.62
CA ASN A 24 30.36 -6.27 5.58
C ASN A 24 29.34 -6.07 4.46
N LEU A 25 28.16 -5.51 4.76
CA LEU A 25 27.17 -5.11 3.73
C LEU A 25 27.69 -3.93 2.91
N GLN A 26 28.30 -2.93 3.55
CA GLN A 26 28.93 -1.80 2.85
C GLN A 26 30.08 -2.24 1.95
N ARG A 27 30.94 -3.14 2.44
CA ARG A 27 32.02 -3.74 1.65
C ARG A 27 31.47 -4.52 0.46
N LEU A 28 30.45 -5.35 0.68
CA LEU A 28 29.77 -6.10 -0.38
C LEU A 28 29.19 -5.16 -1.44
N TRP A 29 28.49 -4.10 -1.04
CA TRP A 29 27.94 -3.10 -1.94
C TRP A 29 29.01 -2.40 -2.79
N SER A 30 30.11 -2.00 -2.15
CA SER A 30 31.24 -1.36 -2.82
C SER A 30 31.85 -2.28 -3.89
N LEU A 31 31.97 -3.58 -3.60
CA LEU A 31 32.47 -4.55 -4.57
C LEU A 31 31.49 -4.78 -5.72
N LEU A 32 30.19 -4.96 -5.44
CA LEU A 32 29.15 -5.17 -6.46
C LEU A 32 29.02 -4.00 -7.42
N THR A 33 29.18 -2.76 -6.94
CA THR A 33 29.13 -1.55 -7.78
C THR A 33 30.42 -1.30 -8.57
N SER A 34 31.56 -1.83 -8.10
CA SER A 34 32.85 -1.69 -8.80
C SER A 34 33.08 -2.70 -9.94
N ILE A 35 32.28 -3.77 -9.99
CA ILE A 35 32.42 -4.86 -10.95
C ILE A 35 31.34 -4.72 -12.03
N TYR A 36 31.77 -4.74 -13.29
CA TYR A 36 30.88 -4.83 -14.46
C TYR A 36 30.35 -6.25 -14.63
N ASP A 37 29.18 -6.40 -15.25
CA ASP A 37 28.58 -7.69 -15.52
C ASP A 37 29.52 -8.57 -16.36
N THR A 38 29.99 -9.68 -15.77
CA THR A 38 30.94 -10.60 -16.40
C THR A 38 30.25 -11.81 -17.03
N GLY A 39 28.91 -11.89 -17.05
CA GLY A 39 28.16 -13.06 -17.52
C GLY A 39 28.27 -14.31 -16.61
N TYR A 40 28.92 -14.17 -15.45
CA TYR A 40 29.07 -15.22 -14.43
C TYR A 40 28.47 -14.71 -13.12
N HIS A 41 27.29 -15.21 -12.76
CA HIS A 41 26.48 -14.65 -11.66
C HIS A 41 26.58 -15.44 -10.34
N ALA A 42 27.60 -16.27 -10.18
CA ALA A 42 27.72 -17.16 -9.02
C ALA A 42 27.87 -16.40 -7.70
N ALA A 43 28.59 -15.26 -7.73
CA ALA A 43 28.74 -14.40 -6.57
C ALA A 43 27.39 -13.74 -6.21
N GLU A 44 26.68 -13.18 -7.18
CA GLU A 44 25.37 -12.57 -7.03
C GLU A 44 24.32 -13.56 -6.52
N GLU A 45 24.27 -14.78 -7.07
CA GLU A 45 23.38 -15.84 -6.60
C GLU A 45 23.69 -16.25 -5.16
N THR A 46 24.96 -16.25 -4.77
CA THR A 46 25.37 -16.59 -3.40
C THR A 46 25.05 -15.44 -2.45
N THR A 47 25.26 -14.19 -2.86
CA THR A 47 24.81 -12.99 -2.15
C THR A 47 23.31 -13.01 -1.92
N LEU A 48 22.50 -13.23 -2.96
CA LEU A 48 21.04 -13.34 -2.85
C LEU A 48 20.66 -14.41 -1.83
N ARG A 49 21.24 -15.60 -1.95
CA ARG A 49 20.93 -16.72 -1.05
C ARG A 49 21.31 -16.42 0.40
N TRP A 50 22.43 -15.74 0.62
CA TRP A 50 22.89 -15.34 1.95
C TRP A 50 21.99 -14.25 2.54
N LEU A 51 21.65 -13.19 1.78
CA LEU A 51 20.76 -12.12 2.24
C LEU A 51 19.40 -12.67 2.68
N LEU A 52 18.77 -13.48 1.83
CA LEU A 52 17.46 -14.08 2.15
C LEU A 52 17.54 -15.03 3.35
N LYS A 53 18.65 -15.77 3.52
CA LYS A 53 18.89 -16.60 4.71
C LYS A 53 19.03 -15.73 5.97
N SER A 54 19.82 -14.66 5.90
CA SER A 54 20.09 -13.74 7.03
C SER A 54 18.86 -12.94 7.44
N MET A 55 17.98 -12.63 6.49
CA MET A 55 16.70 -11.97 6.74
C MET A 55 15.61 -12.90 7.27
N ASN A 56 15.80 -14.22 7.25
CA ASN A 56 14.74 -15.15 7.60
C ASN A 56 14.64 -15.38 9.12
N GLY A 57 13.42 -15.52 9.62
CA GLY A 57 13.13 -15.82 11.02
C GLY A 57 12.93 -14.60 11.93
N PRO A 58 12.53 -14.82 13.20
CA PRO A 58 12.09 -13.76 14.10
C PRO A 58 13.20 -13.15 14.97
N SER A 59 14.48 -13.48 14.74
CA SER A 59 15.56 -12.99 15.60
C SER A 59 15.79 -11.48 15.41
N PRO A 60 16.26 -10.76 16.45
CA PRO A 60 16.61 -9.34 16.32
C PRO A 60 17.64 -9.09 15.21
N SER A 61 18.62 -9.98 15.07
CA SER A 61 19.62 -9.89 14.00
C SER A 61 19.00 -10.01 12.61
N ALA A 62 18.03 -10.91 12.41
CA ALA A 62 17.33 -11.04 11.13
C ALA A 62 16.46 -9.81 10.85
N GLU A 63 15.82 -9.25 11.88
CA GLU A 63 15.05 -8.00 11.77
C GLU A 63 15.91 -6.81 11.39
N ILE A 64 17.08 -6.63 12.01
CA ILE A 64 18.04 -5.56 11.63
C ILE A 64 18.39 -5.68 10.15
N VAL A 65 18.73 -6.88 9.68
CA VAL A 65 19.09 -7.09 8.26
C VAL A 65 17.90 -6.79 7.34
N ARG A 66 16.68 -7.20 7.70
CA ARG A 66 15.44 -6.89 6.93
C ARG A 66 15.12 -5.40 6.89
N ARG A 67 15.37 -4.69 7.99
CA ARG A 67 15.09 -3.26 8.08
C ARG A 67 16.20 -2.40 7.49
N TYR A 68 17.43 -2.89 7.36
CA TYR A 68 18.52 -2.04 6.89
C TYR A 68 18.37 -1.72 5.39
N PRO A 69 18.24 -0.43 4.96
CA PRO A 69 17.94 -0.08 3.57
C PRO A 69 18.96 -0.62 2.56
N LEU A 70 20.24 -0.61 2.90
CA LEU A 70 21.32 -1.11 2.04
C LEU A 70 21.15 -2.60 1.69
N THR A 71 20.56 -3.40 2.58
CA THR A 71 20.25 -4.81 2.31
C THR A 71 19.37 -4.93 1.06
N TRP A 72 18.33 -4.10 0.97
CA TRP A 72 17.41 -4.07 -0.16
C TRP A 72 18.03 -3.45 -1.41
N THR A 73 18.88 -2.42 -1.26
CA THR A 73 19.66 -1.89 -2.39
C THR A 73 20.57 -2.97 -3.02
N ILE A 74 21.27 -3.76 -2.19
CA ILE A 74 22.07 -4.89 -2.67
C ILE A 74 21.17 -5.93 -3.33
N LEU A 75 20.02 -6.23 -2.72
CA LEU A 75 19.04 -7.20 -3.26
C LEU A 75 18.54 -6.78 -4.64
N ALA A 76 18.16 -5.51 -4.84
CA ALA A 76 17.76 -4.96 -6.13
C ALA A 76 18.86 -5.13 -7.19
N CYS A 77 20.11 -4.84 -6.82
CA CYS A 77 21.26 -4.97 -7.71
C CYS A 77 21.47 -6.43 -8.16
N VAL A 78 21.45 -7.40 -7.24
CA VAL A 78 21.64 -8.82 -7.61
C VAL A 78 20.42 -9.37 -8.35
N VAL A 79 19.21 -8.96 -7.97
CA VAL A 79 17.98 -9.28 -8.69
C VAL A 79 18.02 -8.75 -10.11
N GLN A 80 18.66 -7.61 -10.39
CA GLN A 80 18.79 -7.09 -11.75
C GLN A 80 19.73 -7.93 -12.62
N ARG A 81 20.80 -8.48 -12.04
CA ARG A 81 21.89 -9.16 -12.76
C ARG A 81 21.66 -10.65 -12.98
N ILE A 82 21.02 -11.36 -12.04
CA ILE A 82 20.86 -12.82 -12.14
C ILE A 82 19.82 -13.18 -13.23
N PRO A 83 20.12 -14.11 -14.15
CA PRO A 83 19.16 -14.61 -15.14
C PRO A 83 17.87 -15.13 -14.48
N LEU A 84 16.71 -14.88 -15.09
CA LEU A 84 15.42 -15.06 -14.40
C LEU A 84 15.17 -16.50 -14.00
N PHE A 85 15.66 -17.46 -14.78
CA PHE A 85 15.56 -18.88 -14.43
C PHE A 85 16.31 -19.25 -13.15
N SER A 86 17.57 -18.80 -13.01
CA SER A 86 18.36 -19.01 -11.79
C SER A 86 17.82 -18.21 -10.61
N LEU A 87 17.32 -17.00 -10.89
CA LEU A 87 16.70 -16.15 -9.89
C LEU A 87 15.46 -16.82 -9.30
N ALA A 88 14.57 -17.36 -10.14
CA ALA A 88 13.34 -18.04 -9.72
C ALA A 88 13.64 -19.17 -8.72
N LYS A 89 14.67 -19.98 -9.01
CA LYS A 89 15.12 -21.05 -8.10
C LYS A 89 15.62 -20.47 -6.77
N SER A 90 16.49 -19.46 -6.82
CA SER A 90 17.07 -18.85 -5.61
C SER A 90 16.01 -18.19 -4.71
N LEU A 91 15.02 -17.52 -5.30
CA LEU A 91 13.90 -16.90 -4.57
C LEU A 91 13.02 -17.96 -3.91
N ALA A 92 12.79 -19.09 -4.58
CA ALA A 92 12.02 -20.20 -4.05
C ALA A 92 12.73 -20.91 -2.89
N ASP A 93 13.99 -21.31 -3.09
CA ASP A 93 14.80 -22.05 -2.12
C ASP A 93 14.95 -21.29 -0.79
N ARG A 94 14.93 -19.95 -0.85
CA ARG A 94 15.11 -19.07 0.31
C ARG A 94 13.85 -18.36 0.77
N LYS A 95 12.68 -18.80 0.31
CA LYS A 95 11.36 -18.31 0.77
C LYS A 95 11.23 -16.77 0.68
N PHE A 96 11.62 -16.19 -0.44
CA PHE A 96 11.57 -14.73 -0.66
C PHE A 96 10.23 -14.09 -0.27
N ILE A 97 9.11 -14.71 -0.62
CA ILE A 97 7.76 -14.21 -0.29
C ILE A 97 7.57 -14.07 1.22
N ALA A 98 8.04 -15.03 2.02
CA ALA A 98 7.93 -14.95 3.48
C ALA A 98 8.79 -13.81 4.06
N VAL A 99 10.00 -13.61 3.51
CA VAL A 99 10.87 -12.48 3.89
C VAL A 99 10.22 -11.15 3.54
N LEU A 100 9.62 -11.03 2.35
CA LEU A 100 8.93 -9.84 1.90
C LEU A 100 7.71 -9.51 2.79
N GLN A 101 6.85 -10.51 3.04
CA GLN A 101 5.69 -10.37 3.93
C GLN A 101 6.11 -9.89 5.32
N GLN A 102 7.13 -10.52 5.91
CA GLN A 102 7.62 -10.14 7.23
C GLN A 102 8.23 -8.73 7.22
N THR A 103 9.00 -8.37 6.19
CA THR A 103 9.61 -7.03 6.09
C THR A 103 8.55 -5.95 6.00
N LEU A 104 7.57 -6.10 5.10
CA LEU A 104 6.48 -5.13 4.95
C LEU A 104 5.66 -5.01 6.25
N LYS A 105 5.38 -6.13 6.91
CA LYS A 105 4.73 -6.15 8.22
C LYS A 105 5.54 -5.37 9.26
N ASP A 106 6.85 -5.61 9.34
CA ASP A 106 7.77 -4.97 10.30
C ASP A 106 7.83 -3.44 10.07
N ILE A 107 7.99 -2.99 8.82
CA ILE A 107 8.12 -1.55 8.51
C ILE A 107 6.78 -0.81 8.53
N SER A 108 5.65 -1.50 8.38
CA SER A 108 4.31 -0.89 8.50
C SER A 108 3.94 -0.48 9.94
N LYS A 109 4.71 -0.92 10.95
CA LYS A 109 4.44 -0.73 12.38
C LYS A 109 5.68 -0.17 13.10
N PRO A 110 5.96 1.15 13.00
CA PRO A 110 7.06 1.76 13.71
C PRO A 110 6.84 1.69 15.23
N THR A 111 7.91 1.51 16.00
CA THR A 111 7.84 1.23 17.44
C THR A 111 7.89 2.50 18.30
N THR A 112 8.37 3.63 17.76
CA THR A 112 8.59 4.86 18.54
C THR A 112 7.63 6.00 18.17
N ALA A 113 6.85 6.42 19.16
CA ALA A 113 6.11 7.69 19.20
C ALA A 113 6.94 8.84 19.82
N HIS A 114 8.22 8.60 20.14
CA HIS A 114 9.10 9.60 20.74
C HIS A 114 10.00 10.21 19.67
N GLY A 115 9.55 11.35 19.15
CA GLY A 115 10.45 12.29 18.51
C GLY A 115 11.52 12.71 19.51
N SER A 116 12.78 12.34 19.26
CA SER A 116 13.87 13.13 19.79
C SER A 116 13.87 14.47 19.06
N PRO A 117 14.03 15.61 19.76
CA PRO A 117 13.99 16.92 19.13
C PRO A 117 15.11 17.00 18.10
N ALA A 118 14.73 17.26 16.85
CA ALA A 118 15.69 17.56 15.80
C ALA A 118 16.55 18.75 16.26
N SER A 119 17.82 18.49 16.54
CA SER A 119 18.81 19.55 16.75
C SER A 119 18.88 20.39 15.46
N PRO A 120 18.74 21.72 15.52
CA PRO A 120 18.47 22.57 14.34
C PRO A 120 19.70 22.81 13.46
N LYS A 121 20.75 21.99 13.56
CA LYS A 121 22.02 22.18 12.85
C LYS A 121 22.66 20.84 12.46
N ARG A 122 22.06 20.05 11.59
CA ARG A 122 22.83 19.04 10.84
C ARG A 122 22.20 18.67 9.50
N LYS A 123 23.10 18.50 8.53
CA LYS A 123 22.92 18.25 7.10
C LYS A 123 21.72 17.36 6.72
N ARG A 124 21.06 17.77 5.63
CA ARG A 124 20.16 17.04 4.72
C ARG A 124 20.31 15.51 4.87
N HIS A 125 19.33 14.91 5.57
CA HIS A 125 19.12 13.48 5.89
C HIS A 125 20.30 12.75 6.57
N PRO A 126 20.21 12.44 7.89
CA PRO A 126 21.12 11.47 8.48
C PRO A 126 20.87 10.10 7.88
N THR A 127 21.91 9.47 7.30
CA THR A 127 21.86 8.07 6.88
C THR A 127 21.47 7.21 8.08
N VAL A 128 20.40 6.41 7.95
CA VAL A 128 19.91 5.54 9.03
C VAL A 128 21.03 4.58 9.45
N GLY A 129 21.33 4.55 10.75
CA GLY A 129 22.36 3.71 11.32
C GLY A 129 21.99 2.23 11.27
N TYR A 130 22.99 1.36 11.40
CA TYR A 130 22.78 -0.08 11.59
C TYR A 130 22.44 -0.38 13.06
N ASP A 131 21.36 0.22 13.55
CA ASP A 131 20.84 0.02 14.92
C ASP A 131 19.35 -0.27 14.86
N LEU A 132 18.89 -1.24 15.65
CA LEU A 132 17.49 -1.68 15.58
C LEU A 132 16.51 -0.57 15.98
N THR A 133 16.87 0.28 16.93
CA THR A 133 16.00 1.38 17.41
C THR A 133 15.80 2.42 16.33
N ASP A 134 16.88 2.82 15.66
CA ASP A 134 16.84 3.75 14.53
C ASP A 134 16.03 3.17 13.36
N LEU A 135 16.18 1.87 13.10
CA LEU A 135 15.49 1.16 12.02
C LEU A 135 14.00 0.88 12.32
N GLN A 136 13.62 0.83 13.59
CA GLN A 136 12.22 0.72 14.05
C GLN A 136 11.53 2.09 14.15
N ALA A 137 12.28 3.19 14.13
CA ALA A 137 11.73 4.52 14.06
C ALA A 137 11.02 4.75 12.72
N ARG A 138 10.03 5.64 12.73
CA ARG A 138 9.22 5.96 11.54
C ARG A 138 10.05 6.30 10.31
N HIS A 139 11.05 7.18 10.46
CA HIS A 139 11.97 7.53 9.37
C HIS A 139 12.75 6.32 8.86
N GLY A 140 13.28 5.46 9.76
CA GLY A 140 13.95 4.22 9.40
C GLY A 140 13.05 3.26 8.61
N CYS A 141 11.78 3.11 9.03
CA CYS A 141 10.78 2.32 8.30
C CYS A 141 10.55 2.85 6.87
N LEU A 142 10.48 4.17 6.68
CA LEU A 142 10.24 4.79 5.38
C LEU A 142 11.47 4.72 4.45
N GLU A 143 12.67 4.89 4.98
CA GLU A 143 13.91 4.65 4.22
C GLU A 143 14.01 3.19 3.77
N THR A 144 13.66 2.24 4.64
CA THR A 144 13.59 0.82 4.28
C THR A 144 12.55 0.60 3.18
N ALA A 145 11.35 1.16 3.34
CA ALA A 145 10.27 1.01 2.39
C ALA A 145 10.67 1.48 0.99
N ARG A 146 11.38 2.61 0.88
CA ARG A 146 11.86 3.14 -0.40
C ARG A 146 12.70 2.12 -1.14
N GLU A 147 13.65 1.48 -0.46
CA GLU A 147 14.51 0.46 -1.07
C GLU A 147 13.76 -0.86 -1.33
N VAL A 148 12.78 -1.23 -0.49
CA VAL A 148 11.89 -2.38 -0.74
C VAL A 148 11.06 -2.16 -2.01
N PHE A 149 10.35 -1.03 -2.13
CA PHE A 149 9.55 -0.70 -3.30
C PHE A 149 10.39 -0.64 -4.57
N LYS A 150 11.58 -0.04 -4.51
CA LYS A 150 12.54 -0.02 -5.62
C LYS A 150 12.99 -1.42 -6.03
N THR A 151 13.24 -2.30 -5.07
CA THR A 151 13.57 -3.72 -5.32
C THR A 151 12.42 -4.43 -6.03
N LEU A 152 11.19 -4.23 -5.56
CA LEU A 152 9.99 -4.82 -6.15
C LEU A 152 9.76 -4.31 -7.58
N GLN A 153 9.92 -3.01 -7.82
CA GLN A 153 9.83 -2.43 -9.15
C GLN A 153 10.89 -3.00 -10.10
N THR A 154 12.13 -3.12 -9.62
CA THR A 154 13.22 -3.74 -10.38
C THR A 154 12.89 -5.19 -10.74
N LEU A 155 12.33 -5.95 -9.80
CA LEU A 155 11.90 -7.32 -10.06
C LEU A 155 10.77 -7.36 -11.09
N LEU A 156 9.67 -6.64 -10.84
CA LEU A 156 8.47 -6.65 -11.68
C LEU A 156 8.75 -6.18 -13.10
N ALA A 157 9.57 -5.13 -13.28
CA ALA A 157 9.97 -4.66 -14.61
C ALA A 157 10.68 -5.75 -15.43
N ARG A 158 11.39 -6.68 -14.80
CA ARG A 158 12.01 -7.82 -15.49
C ARG A 158 11.02 -8.93 -15.83
N LEU A 159 9.85 -8.98 -15.18
CA LEU A 159 8.82 -9.99 -15.44
C LEU A 159 7.93 -9.62 -16.65
N GLU A 160 7.95 -8.35 -17.06
CA GLU A 160 7.26 -7.81 -18.24
C GLU A 160 8.02 -8.13 -19.55
N ILE A 161 8.15 -9.42 -19.89
CA ILE A 161 8.81 -9.87 -21.12
C ILE A 161 7.80 -9.95 -22.27
N ASN A 162 7.74 -8.89 -23.08
CA ASN A 162 6.80 -8.76 -24.20
C ASN A 162 7.30 -9.39 -25.52
N GLY A 163 7.90 -10.59 -25.43
CA GLY A 163 8.43 -11.33 -26.58
C GLY A 163 7.62 -12.59 -26.91
N THR A 164 7.42 -12.86 -28.20
CA THR A 164 6.79 -14.10 -28.70
C THR A 164 7.67 -15.33 -28.49
N ASP A 165 8.99 -15.14 -28.41
CA ASP A 165 9.94 -16.24 -28.33
C ASP A 165 9.98 -16.88 -26.92
N PHE A 166 9.89 -18.21 -26.88
CA PHE A 166 10.04 -18.97 -25.64
C PHE A 166 11.50 -19.03 -25.22
N THR A 167 11.91 -18.07 -24.39
CA THR A 167 13.24 -18.05 -23.79
C THR A 167 13.24 -18.67 -22.40
N ARG A 168 14.41 -19.15 -21.93
CA ARG A 168 14.59 -19.59 -20.53
C ARG A 168 14.22 -18.50 -19.53
N ASP A 169 14.40 -17.24 -19.90
CA ASP A 169 14.02 -16.09 -19.09
C ASP A 169 12.50 -15.89 -19.00
N LYS A 170 11.75 -16.20 -20.06
CA LYS A 170 10.28 -16.23 -20.01
C LYS A 170 9.77 -17.28 -19.02
N ILE A 171 10.34 -18.48 -19.06
CA ILE A 171 10.03 -19.54 -18.08
C ILE A 171 10.38 -19.09 -16.66
N GLY A 172 11.56 -18.47 -16.47
CA GLY A 172 11.96 -17.87 -15.20
C GLY A 172 10.99 -16.81 -14.70
N ALA A 173 10.54 -15.90 -15.58
CA ALA A 173 9.58 -14.86 -15.25
C ALA A 173 8.26 -15.45 -14.76
N GLU A 174 7.70 -16.41 -15.50
CA GLU A 174 6.45 -17.08 -15.11
C GLU A 174 6.60 -17.88 -13.80
N HIS A 175 7.76 -18.51 -13.55
CA HIS A 175 8.04 -19.14 -12.26
C HIS A 175 8.13 -18.15 -11.11
N ILE A 176 8.56 -16.91 -11.34
CA ILE A 176 8.56 -15.87 -10.30
C ILE A 176 7.14 -15.35 -10.09
N LYS A 177 6.40 -15.04 -11.17
CA LYS A 177 4.99 -14.61 -11.10
C LYS A 177 4.13 -15.62 -10.34
N SER A 178 4.29 -16.92 -10.63
CA SER A 178 3.51 -17.96 -9.95
C SER A 178 3.78 -18.07 -8.44
N ARG A 179 4.89 -17.51 -7.92
CA ARG A 179 5.10 -17.39 -6.46
C ARG A 179 4.21 -16.34 -5.80
N PHE A 180 3.78 -15.34 -6.55
CA PHE A 180 2.77 -14.37 -6.13
C PHE A 180 1.34 -14.89 -6.42
N GLY A 181 1.20 -15.93 -7.24
CA GLY A 181 -0.05 -16.64 -7.54
C GLY A 181 -0.60 -17.42 -6.35
N THR A 182 -0.96 -16.71 -5.29
CA THR A 182 -1.59 -17.23 -4.07
C THR A 182 -3.06 -16.82 -4.00
N SER A 183 -3.79 -17.29 -2.99
CA SER A 183 -5.13 -16.78 -2.70
C SER A 183 -5.10 -15.30 -2.33
N ALA A 184 -6.25 -14.62 -2.44
CA ALA A 184 -6.41 -13.23 -2.02
C ALA A 184 -5.99 -13.02 -0.55
N ALA A 185 -6.37 -13.93 0.36
CA ALA A 185 -5.97 -13.88 1.77
C ALA A 185 -4.44 -13.94 2.02
N GLU A 186 -3.68 -14.59 1.14
CA GLU A 186 -2.21 -14.58 1.21
C GLU A 186 -1.62 -13.35 0.52
N ALA A 187 -2.24 -12.88 -0.56
CA ALA A 187 -1.82 -11.66 -1.26
C ALA A 187 -2.00 -10.41 -0.39
N THR A 188 -3.05 -10.34 0.43
CA THR A 188 -3.28 -9.26 1.39
C THR A 188 -2.16 -9.15 2.43
N ARG A 189 -1.43 -10.24 2.75
CA ARG A 189 -0.25 -10.20 3.64
C ARG A 189 0.93 -9.41 3.08
N ILE A 190 0.92 -9.10 1.79
CA ILE A 190 1.87 -8.19 1.13
C ILE A 190 1.20 -6.84 0.88
N ALA A 191 0.04 -6.84 0.23
CA ALA A 191 -0.61 -5.60 -0.22
C ALA A 191 -1.06 -4.71 0.95
N ALA A 192 -1.63 -5.28 2.02
CA ALA A 192 -2.13 -4.50 3.16
C ALA A 192 -1.02 -3.75 3.91
N PRO A 193 0.09 -4.41 4.36
CA PRO A 193 1.17 -3.67 5.00
C PRO A 193 1.87 -2.70 4.05
N ALA A 194 1.98 -3.01 2.75
CA ALA A 194 2.52 -2.07 1.76
C ALA A 194 1.67 -0.80 1.64
N LEU A 195 0.33 -0.92 1.59
CA LEU A 195 -0.56 0.25 1.62
C LEU A 195 -0.52 0.99 2.96
N ALA A 196 -0.33 0.28 4.08
CA ALA A 196 -0.18 0.93 5.39
C ALA A 196 1.10 1.79 5.45
N VAL A 197 2.18 1.37 4.80
CA VAL A 197 3.40 2.17 4.62
C VAL A 197 3.13 3.40 3.75
N CYS A 198 2.39 3.27 2.65
CA CYS A 198 1.97 4.44 1.85
C CYS A 198 1.11 5.42 2.68
N ALA A 199 0.20 4.91 3.52
CA ALA A 199 -0.62 5.72 4.42
C ALA A 199 0.21 6.44 5.49
N MET A 200 1.28 5.80 5.96
CA MET A 200 2.26 6.41 6.87
C MET A 200 3.00 7.55 6.21
N LEU A 201 3.48 7.36 4.97
CA LEU A 201 4.15 8.43 4.21
C LEU A 201 3.20 9.60 3.92
N ALA A 202 1.96 9.34 3.49
CA ALA A 202 0.95 10.40 3.27
C ALA A 202 0.57 11.15 4.55
N SER A 203 0.80 10.57 5.72
CA SER A 203 0.55 11.21 7.01
C SER A 203 1.76 11.96 7.56
N ASP A 204 2.87 12.05 6.80
CA ASP A 204 4.09 12.75 7.20
C ASP A 204 4.31 13.98 6.31
N SER A 205 4.29 15.17 6.89
CA SER A 205 4.58 16.43 6.17
C SER A 205 6.07 16.73 6.06
N SER A 206 6.92 15.96 6.74
CA SER A 206 8.36 16.27 6.88
C SER A 206 9.27 15.43 5.98
N ASP A 207 8.79 14.30 5.48
CA ASP A 207 9.57 13.41 4.61
C ASP A 207 9.51 13.84 3.14
N ASN A 208 10.64 13.72 2.43
CA ASN A 208 10.69 13.95 0.98
C ASN A 208 10.04 12.75 0.26
N PRO A 209 8.90 12.91 -0.43
CA PRO A 209 8.23 11.82 -1.12
C PRO A 209 8.86 11.49 -2.48
N GLU A 210 9.96 12.13 -2.86
CA GLU A 210 10.67 11.86 -4.12
C GLU A 210 10.99 10.36 -4.27
N GLY A 211 10.59 9.80 -5.42
CA GLY A 211 10.75 8.38 -5.72
C GLY A 211 9.67 7.47 -5.12
N SER A 212 8.61 8.02 -4.53
CA SER A 212 7.46 7.25 -4.01
C SER A 212 6.23 7.24 -4.93
N GLU A 213 6.30 7.90 -6.08
CA GLU A 213 5.18 8.10 -6.99
C GLU A 213 4.62 6.80 -7.57
N SER A 214 5.46 5.76 -7.68
CA SER A 214 5.10 4.46 -8.25
C SER A 214 4.73 3.40 -7.19
N TRP A 215 4.73 3.74 -5.90
CA TRP A 215 4.50 2.75 -4.83
C TRP A 215 3.13 2.10 -4.92
N ILE A 216 2.06 2.89 -5.10
CA ILE A 216 0.70 2.36 -5.20
C ILE A 216 0.52 1.49 -6.44
N ALA A 217 1.03 1.95 -7.60
CA ALA A 217 1.08 1.12 -8.81
C ALA A 217 1.82 -0.21 -8.57
N THR A 218 2.93 -0.18 -7.83
CA THR A 218 3.70 -1.40 -7.47
C THR A 218 2.84 -2.36 -6.63
N VAL A 219 2.11 -1.85 -5.63
CA VAL A 219 1.18 -2.67 -4.84
C VAL A 219 0.10 -3.27 -5.73
N SER A 220 -0.48 -2.46 -6.63
CA SER A 220 -1.50 -2.92 -7.57
C SER A 220 -0.97 -4.04 -8.47
N THR A 221 0.24 -3.92 -9.03
CA THR A 221 0.85 -4.96 -9.86
C THR A 221 1.08 -6.25 -9.08
N ILE A 222 1.55 -6.16 -7.83
CA ILE A 222 1.74 -7.35 -6.98
C ILE A 222 0.41 -8.02 -6.68
N TRP A 223 -0.61 -7.23 -6.33
CA TRP A 223 -1.96 -7.73 -6.14
C TRP A 223 -2.42 -8.47 -7.39
N ASP A 224 -2.22 -7.92 -8.59
CA ASP A 224 -2.69 -8.53 -9.84
C ASP A 224 -2.07 -9.89 -10.18
N LEU A 225 -0.98 -10.27 -9.53
CA LEU A 225 -0.36 -11.58 -9.71
C LEU A 225 -1.04 -12.71 -8.91
N HIS A 226 -1.94 -12.38 -7.98
CA HIS A 226 -2.67 -13.39 -7.21
C HIS A 226 -3.67 -14.18 -8.07
N LEU A 227 -4.12 -15.32 -7.55
CA LEU A 227 -5.19 -16.10 -8.17
C LEU A 227 -6.53 -15.40 -7.91
N GLN A 228 -7.05 -14.74 -8.95
CA GLN A 228 -8.33 -14.01 -8.88
C GLN A 228 -9.48 -14.96 -8.55
N ALA A 229 -10.32 -14.55 -7.61
CA ALA A 229 -11.46 -15.31 -7.13
C ALA A 229 -12.67 -14.40 -6.86
N ALA A 230 -13.84 -15.00 -6.61
CA ALA A 230 -15.07 -14.25 -6.39
C ALA A 230 -15.08 -13.50 -5.05
N ASP A 231 -14.28 -13.94 -4.08
CA ASP A 231 -14.13 -13.38 -2.73
C ASP A 231 -13.08 -12.25 -2.64
N ASP A 232 -12.37 -11.94 -3.72
CA ASP A 232 -11.35 -10.87 -3.76
C ASP A 232 -11.88 -9.53 -3.23
N ALA A 233 -13.13 -9.19 -3.57
CA ALA A 233 -13.76 -7.94 -3.13
C ALA A 233 -13.94 -7.88 -1.60
N ILE A 234 -14.19 -9.02 -0.94
CA ILE A 234 -14.31 -9.13 0.51
C ILE A 234 -12.94 -8.99 1.18
N GLU A 235 -11.91 -9.59 0.61
CA GLU A 235 -10.52 -9.46 1.08
C GLU A 235 -10.02 -8.01 0.94
N VAL A 236 -10.33 -7.35 -0.19
CA VAL A 236 -10.02 -5.93 -0.43
C VAL A 236 -10.76 -5.04 0.58
N ALA A 237 -12.06 -5.28 0.80
CA ALA A 237 -12.85 -4.56 1.79
C ALA A 237 -12.29 -4.72 3.21
N THR A 238 -11.86 -5.93 3.58
CA THR A 238 -11.39 -6.25 4.92
C THR A 238 -9.98 -5.73 5.19
N HIS A 239 -9.07 -5.77 4.22
CA HIS A 239 -7.65 -5.53 4.47
C HIS A 239 -7.07 -4.30 3.76
N LEU A 240 -7.61 -3.92 2.60
CA LEU A 240 -6.99 -2.91 1.72
C LEU A 240 -7.75 -1.59 1.70
N PHE A 241 -9.04 -1.60 2.03
CA PHE A 241 -9.89 -0.40 2.00
C PHE A 241 -9.45 0.65 3.03
N THR A 242 -9.29 0.27 4.30
CA THR A 242 -8.89 1.18 5.39
C THR A 242 -7.61 1.99 5.10
N PRO A 243 -6.47 1.37 4.71
CA PRO A 243 -5.28 2.15 4.38
C PRO A 243 -5.49 3.02 3.12
N SER A 244 -6.25 2.56 2.13
CA SER A 244 -6.53 3.33 0.91
C SER A 244 -7.41 4.55 1.18
N ALA A 245 -8.45 4.40 2.00
CA ALA A 245 -9.29 5.52 2.44
C ALA A 245 -8.48 6.56 3.21
N THR A 246 -7.54 6.11 4.04
CA THR A 246 -6.61 6.98 4.75
C THR A 246 -5.75 7.78 3.76
N ILE A 247 -5.12 7.11 2.79
CA ILE A 247 -4.28 7.79 1.77
C ILE A 247 -5.11 8.82 1.00
N LEU A 248 -6.28 8.44 0.47
CA LEU A 248 -7.15 9.34 -0.30
C LEU A 248 -7.56 10.59 0.49
N ALA A 249 -7.85 10.44 1.78
CA ALA A 249 -8.16 11.57 2.64
C ALA A 249 -6.94 12.48 2.86
N ARG A 250 -5.77 11.91 3.14
CA ARG A 250 -4.53 12.65 3.42
C ARG A 250 -4.02 13.45 2.23
N ILE A 251 -4.05 12.86 1.03
CA ILE A 251 -3.68 13.58 -0.21
C ILE A 251 -4.74 14.59 -0.66
N GLY A 252 -5.89 14.67 0.03
CA GLY A 252 -6.94 15.62 -0.29
C GLY A 252 -7.68 15.32 -1.59
N SER A 253 -7.96 14.04 -1.87
CA SER A 253 -8.82 13.64 -3.00
C SER A 253 -10.26 14.12 -2.83
N PHE A 254 -10.66 14.42 -1.59
CA PHE A 254 -11.97 14.96 -1.25
C PHE A 254 -11.90 15.89 -0.01
N PRO A 255 -12.91 16.72 0.25
CA PRO A 255 -12.92 17.65 1.38
C PRO A 255 -12.83 16.90 2.72
N THR A 256 -11.74 17.13 3.48
CA THR A 256 -11.55 16.63 4.85
C THR A 256 -10.67 17.58 5.65
N ASP A 257 -10.78 17.57 6.98
CA ASP A 257 -9.86 18.33 7.86
C ASP A 257 -8.48 17.70 7.99
N PHE A 258 -8.27 16.53 7.37
CA PHE A 258 -7.11 15.67 7.59
C PHE A 258 -6.06 15.79 6.47
N GLN A 259 -6.23 16.77 5.57
CA GLN A 259 -5.33 16.99 4.45
C GLN A 259 -3.94 17.38 4.92
N VAL A 260 -2.93 16.76 4.32
CA VAL A 260 -1.51 17.08 4.55
C VAL A 260 -0.98 17.70 3.27
N GLU A 261 -0.14 18.73 3.41
CA GLU A 261 0.52 19.37 2.29
C GLU A 261 1.43 18.34 1.59
N THR A 262 0.96 17.83 0.45
CA THR A 262 1.61 16.77 -0.34
C THR A 262 1.98 17.35 -1.70
N PRO A 263 3.17 17.06 -2.27
CA PRO A 263 3.54 17.52 -3.60
C PRO A 263 2.51 17.09 -4.66
N GLU A 264 2.09 18.03 -5.50
CA GLU A 264 1.02 17.83 -6.48
C GLU A 264 1.26 16.63 -7.44
N PRO A 265 2.50 16.36 -7.92
CA PRO A 265 2.76 15.19 -8.76
C PRO A 265 2.49 13.86 -8.05
N LEU A 266 2.82 13.76 -6.75
CA LEU A 266 2.56 12.58 -5.94
C LEU A 266 1.06 12.40 -5.73
N LYS A 267 0.37 13.48 -5.34
CA LYS A 267 -1.08 13.51 -5.12
C LYS A 267 -1.84 13.06 -6.36
N GLY A 268 -1.53 13.62 -7.53
CA GLY A 268 -2.19 13.28 -8.79
C GLY A 268 -2.03 11.79 -9.14
N ARG A 269 -0.81 11.26 -9.02
CA ARG A 269 -0.53 9.86 -9.37
C ARG A 269 -1.11 8.87 -8.37
N TRP A 270 -0.92 9.09 -7.08
CA TRP A 270 -1.46 8.23 -6.03
C TRP A 270 -2.98 8.20 -6.03
N ARG A 271 -3.63 9.34 -6.29
CA ARG A 271 -5.07 9.40 -6.48
C ARG A 271 -5.52 8.52 -7.65
N ALA A 272 -4.90 8.70 -8.83
CA ALA A 272 -5.27 7.94 -10.02
C ALA A 272 -5.06 6.43 -9.82
N ASP A 273 -3.93 6.04 -9.25
CA ASP A 273 -3.58 4.63 -9.00
C ASP A 273 -4.53 3.99 -7.96
N LEU A 274 -4.89 4.69 -6.88
CA LEU A 274 -5.84 4.19 -5.88
C LEU A 274 -7.27 4.12 -6.40
N GLU A 275 -7.72 5.11 -7.16
CA GLU A 275 -9.04 5.07 -7.80
C GLU A 275 -9.13 3.86 -8.73
N ALA A 276 -8.14 3.66 -9.61
CA ALA A 276 -8.09 2.52 -10.51
C ALA A 276 -8.07 1.18 -9.75
N PHE A 277 -7.25 1.08 -8.71
CA PHE A 277 -7.14 -0.11 -7.88
C PHE A 277 -8.46 -0.44 -7.16
N MET A 278 -9.06 0.54 -6.48
CA MET A 278 -10.31 0.36 -5.74
C MET A 278 -11.51 0.16 -6.66
N HIS A 279 -11.53 0.79 -7.82
CA HIS A 279 -12.59 0.56 -8.81
C HIS A 279 -12.57 -0.86 -9.32
N ARG A 280 -11.40 -1.35 -9.74
CA ARG A 280 -11.26 -2.70 -10.28
C ARG A 280 -11.53 -3.79 -9.24
N ASN A 281 -11.07 -3.60 -8.00
CA ASN A 281 -11.05 -4.68 -7.01
C ASN A 281 -12.16 -4.60 -5.94
N LEU A 282 -12.84 -3.46 -5.78
CA LEU A 282 -13.93 -3.29 -4.79
C LEU A 282 -15.21 -2.74 -5.40
N ILE A 283 -15.17 -1.56 -6.03
CA ILE A 283 -16.38 -0.86 -6.47
C ILE A 283 -17.10 -1.61 -7.59
N PHE A 284 -16.40 -2.00 -8.66
CA PHE A 284 -17.06 -2.69 -9.78
C PHE A 284 -17.51 -4.11 -9.43
N PRO A 285 -16.70 -4.96 -8.78
CA PRO A 285 -17.17 -6.27 -8.33
C PRO A 285 -18.35 -6.16 -7.37
N GLY A 286 -18.26 -5.30 -6.35
CA GLY A 286 -19.36 -5.13 -5.39
C GLY A 286 -20.63 -4.55 -6.03
N LYS A 287 -20.50 -3.62 -6.99
CA LYS A 287 -21.65 -3.11 -7.76
C LYS A 287 -22.27 -4.22 -8.63
N ALA A 288 -21.47 -5.07 -9.25
CA ALA A 288 -21.97 -6.21 -10.02
C ALA A 288 -22.74 -7.20 -9.13
N THR A 289 -22.20 -7.52 -7.95
CA THR A 289 -22.87 -8.37 -6.95
C THR A 289 -24.17 -7.75 -6.46
N PHE A 290 -24.20 -6.44 -6.21
CA PHE A 290 -25.44 -5.74 -5.85
C PHE A 290 -26.47 -5.77 -7.00
N MET A 291 -26.05 -5.59 -8.24
CA MET A 291 -26.97 -5.62 -9.40
C MET A 291 -27.55 -7.01 -9.65
N GLY A 292 -26.77 -8.07 -9.46
CA GLY A 292 -27.22 -9.46 -9.64
C GLY A 292 -28.04 -9.97 -8.46
N ASN A 293 -27.51 -9.86 -7.25
CA ASN A 293 -28.02 -10.57 -6.07
C ASN A 293 -28.57 -9.63 -4.98
N ARG A 294 -28.50 -8.31 -5.17
CA ARG A 294 -28.86 -7.29 -4.16
C ARG A 294 -28.07 -7.38 -2.85
N THR A 295 -26.91 -8.04 -2.90
CA THR A 295 -26.00 -8.17 -1.75
C THR A 295 -25.07 -6.95 -1.66
N PHE A 296 -24.86 -6.44 -0.45
CA PHE A 296 -24.01 -5.28 -0.16
C PHE A 296 -22.79 -5.61 0.71
N GLU A 297 -22.51 -6.91 0.87
CA GLU A 297 -21.57 -7.49 1.84
C GLU A 297 -20.18 -6.86 1.82
N ALA A 298 -19.57 -6.66 0.65
CA ALA A 298 -18.23 -6.04 0.57
C ALA A 298 -18.20 -4.61 1.13
N PHE A 299 -19.27 -3.85 0.97
CA PHE A 299 -19.33 -2.46 1.43
C PHE A 299 -19.70 -2.38 2.90
N ASP A 300 -20.63 -3.21 3.36
CA ASP A 300 -20.92 -3.36 4.79
C ASP A 300 -19.65 -3.78 5.55
N ARG A 301 -18.90 -4.73 5.00
CA ARG A 301 -17.64 -5.18 5.55
C ARG A 301 -16.59 -4.08 5.61
N ALA A 302 -16.45 -3.31 4.52
CA ALA A 302 -15.54 -2.18 4.45
C ALA A 302 -15.86 -1.11 5.51
N LEU A 303 -17.14 -0.78 5.69
CA LEU A 303 -17.61 0.20 6.67
C LEU A 303 -17.46 -0.31 8.12
N GLU A 304 -17.75 -1.59 8.36
CA GLU A 304 -17.59 -2.23 9.67
C GLU A 304 -16.12 -2.21 10.13
N ILE A 305 -15.21 -2.67 9.26
CA ILE A 305 -13.78 -2.73 9.59
C ILE A 305 -13.16 -1.34 9.75
N SER A 306 -13.64 -0.36 8.99
CA SER A 306 -13.13 1.02 9.04
C SER A 306 -13.88 1.91 10.02
N LYS A 307 -14.73 1.36 10.91
CA LYS A 307 -15.57 2.13 11.85
C LYS A 307 -14.77 3.12 12.73
N SER A 308 -13.52 2.79 13.08
CA SER A 308 -12.64 3.67 13.87
C SER A 308 -12.19 4.93 13.11
N ILE A 309 -12.21 4.90 11.77
CA ILE A 309 -11.87 6.02 10.89
C ILE A 309 -13.03 6.39 9.97
N ILE A 310 -14.27 6.17 10.42
CA ILE A 310 -15.47 6.34 9.60
C ILE A 310 -15.59 7.74 8.98
N GLN A 311 -15.06 8.77 9.64
CA GLN A 311 -14.96 10.14 9.11
C GLN A 311 -14.17 10.24 7.79
N LEU A 312 -13.22 9.33 7.57
CA LEU A 312 -12.43 9.22 6.34
C LEU A 312 -13.06 8.19 5.40
N SER A 313 -13.40 7.03 5.93
CA SER A 313 -13.78 5.88 5.12
C SER A 313 -15.18 6.01 4.50
N ALA A 314 -16.13 6.65 5.18
CA ALA A 314 -17.44 6.97 4.62
C ALA A 314 -17.31 7.88 3.38
N SER A 315 -16.55 8.97 3.51
CA SER A 315 -16.29 9.92 2.44
C SER A 315 -15.49 9.28 1.30
N ALA A 316 -14.48 8.44 1.61
CA ALA A 316 -13.73 7.72 0.60
C ALA A 316 -14.61 6.74 -0.18
N LEU A 317 -15.48 5.99 0.52
CA LEU A 317 -16.35 5.02 -0.13
C LEU A 317 -17.36 5.70 -1.06
N TYR A 318 -17.95 6.80 -0.60
CA TYR A 318 -18.84 7.60 -1.44
C TYR A 318 -18.10 8.17 -2.65
N PHE A 319 -16.95 8.81 -2.43
CA PHE A 319 -16.09 9.36 -3.47
C PHE A 319 -15.74 8.33 -4.56
N LEU A 320 -15.31 7.12 -4.16
CA LEU A 320 -14.96 6.05 -5.08
C LEU A 320 -16.19 5.53 -5.84
N SER A 321 -17.30 5.30 -5.15
CA SER A 321 -18.57 4.84 -5.76
C SER A 321 -19.13 5.86 -6.74
N ALA A 322 -18.94 7.14 -6.43
CA ALA A 322 -19.34 8.25 -7.24
C ALA A 322 -18.42 8.36 -8.48
N GLY A 323 -17.10 8.31 -8.33
CA GLY A 323 -16.15 8.32 -9.45
C GLY A 323 -16.32 7.17 -10.45
N GLY A 324 -16.60 5.95 -9.97
CA GLY A 324 -16.77 4.76 -10.82
C GLY A 324 -17.98 4.80 -11.75
N SER A 325 -18.91 5.73 -11.52
CA SER A 325 -20.13 5.91 -12.31
C SER A 325 -19.99 6.87 -13.49
N ASN A 326 -18.91 7.65 -13.58
CA ASN A 326 -18.75 8.71 -14.59
C ASN A 326 -18.18 8.23 -15.95
N ARG A 327 -17.80 6.95 -16.09
CA ARG A 327 -17.27 6.42 -17.36
C ARG A 327 -18.34 6.06 -18.39
N ILE A 328 -19.62 6.26 -18.08
CA ILE A 328 -20.70 6.10 -19.06
C ILE A 328 -21.11 7.51 -19.51
N ALA A 329 -20.93 7.77 -20.81
CA ALA A 329 -21.07 9.03 -21.52
C ALA A 329 -22.31 9.87 -21.13
N LYS A 330 -22.18 11.19 -21.34
CA LYS A 330 -23.18 12.29 -21.26
C LYS A 330 -24.61 11.93 -21.70
N GLY A 331 -25.29 11.10 -20.94
CA GLY A 331 -26.67 10.67 -21.10
C GLY A 331 -27.18 10.18 -19.75
N GLU A 332 -28.49 10.31 -19.53
CA GLU A 332 -29.16 9.99 -18.26
C GLU A 332 -28.53 8.80 -17.55
N MET A 333 -28.16 9.00 -16.27
CA MET A 333 -27.68 7.90 -15.45
C MET A 333 -28.72 6.79 -15.47
N ARG A 334 -28.32 5.59 -15.91
CA ARG A 334 -29.21 4.41 -15.90
C ARG A 334 -29.83 4.28 -14.51
N LYS A 335 -31.14 4.00 -14.44
CA LYS A 335 -31.92 3.86 -13.20
C LYS A 335 -31.21 3.02 -12.13
N ASP A 336 -30.52 1.96 -12.55
CA ASP A 336 -29.77 1.06 -11.65
C ASP A 336 -28.54 1.71 -11.01
N THR A 337 -27.92 2.69 -11.68
CA THR A 337 -26.79 3.45 -11.15
C THR A 337 -27.24 4.51 -10.13
N VAL A 338 -28.43 5.08 -10.33
CA VAL A 338 -29.06 5.97 -9.34
C VAL A 338 -29.44 5.18 -8.09
N GLU A 339 -30.09 4.03 -8.24
CA GLU A 339 -30.45 3.16 -7.11
C GLU A 339 -29.21 2.69 -6.33
N TRP A 340 -28.16 2.28 -7.06
CA TRP A 340 -26.86 1.95 -6.48
C TRP A 340 -26.29 3.08 -5.61
N LEU A 341 -26.27 4.32 -6.10
CA LEU A 341 -25.76 5.46 -5.35
C LEU A 341 -26.64 5.79 -4.13
N LYS A 342 -27.97 5.65 -4.23
CA LYS A 342 -28.89 5.81 -3.09
C LYS A 342 -28.64 4.78 -2.00
N GLN A 343 -28.43 3.52 -2.35
CA GLN A 343 -28.13 2.48 -1.37
C GLN A 343 -26.78 2.71 -0.71
N MET A 344 -25.77 3.13 -1.46
CA MET A 344 -24.47 3.53 -0.90
C MET A 344 -24.61 4.68 0.09
N PHE A 345 -25.39 5.70 -0.26
CA PHE A 345 -25.66 6.83 0.63
C PHE A 345 -26.36 6.37 1.92
N LYS A 346 -27.39 5.51 1.82
CA LYS A 346 -28.11 4.95 2.98
C LYS A 346 -27.20 4.12 3.89
N ALA A 347 -26.34 3.28 3.31
CA ALA A 347 -25.39 2.46 4.08
C ALA A 347 -24.42 3.35 4.87
N VAL A 348 -23.89 4.40 4.23
CA VAL A 348 -23.05 5.38 4.90
C VAL A 348 -23.82 6.16 5.98
N GLU A 349 -25.04 6.64 5.69
CA GLU A 349 -25.90 7.33 6.66
C GLU A 349 -26.13 6.49 7.91
N LEU A 350 -26.45 5.20 7.75
CA LEU A 350 -26.72 4.29 8.84
C LEU A 350 -25.51 4.16 9.76
N MET A 351 -24.30 4.07 9.20
CA MET A 351 -23.06 3.93 9.97
C MET A 351 -22.64 5.19 10.72
N ILE A 352 -23.04 6.38 10.26
CA ILE A 352 -22.75 7.66 10.93
C ILE A 352 -23.90 8.18 11.80
N ARG A 353 -25.04 7.47 11.84
CA ARG A 353 -26.28 7.95 12.47
C ARG A 353 -26.12 8.34 13.94
N GLU A 354 -25.38 7.55 14.70
CA GLU A 354 -25.19 7.73 16.15
C GLU A 354 -24.04 8.67 16.50
N ARG A 355 -23.39 9.29 15.50
CA ARG A 355 -22.22 10.11 15.72
C ARG A 355 -22.56 11.57 16.03
N PRO A 356 -21.78 12.24 16.90
CA PRO A 356 -21.97 13.66 17.21
C PRO A 356 -21.62 14.56 16.00
N ASP A 357 -20.72 14.14 15.12
CA ASP A 357 -20.28 14.85 13.92
C ASP A 357 -21.07 14.47 12.64
N ARG A 358 -22.22 13.79 12.78
CA ARG A 358 -23.04 13.31 11.65
C ARG A 358 -23.35 14.42 10.64
N SER A 359 -23.76 15.60 11.11
CA SER A 359 -24.16 16.72 10.24
C SER A 359 -23.01 17.18 9.34
N ILE A 360 -21.80 17.26 9.90
CA ILE A 360 -20.59 17.67 9.19
C ILE A 360 -20.19 16.61 8.14
N LEU A 361 -20.19 15.33 8.53
CA LEU A 361 -19.86 14.24 7.61
C LEU A 361 -20.88 14.13 6.48
N MET A 362 -22.17 14.29 6.80
CA MET A 362 -23.22 14.27 5.81
C MET A 362 -23.11 15.46 4.84
N GLN A 363 -22.83 16.65 5.38
CA GLN A 363 -22.60 17.84 4.56
C GLN A 363 -21.44 17.61 3.57
N ARG A 364 -20.32 17.01 4.01
CA ARG A 364 -19.19 16.69 3.12
C ARG A 364 -19.57 15.71 2.00
N ILE A 365 -20.33 14.67 2.34
CA ILE A 365 -20.81 13.70 1.35
C ILE A 365 -21.74 14.37 0.33
N LEU A 366 -22.62 15.27 0.80
CA LEU A 366 -23.51 16.04 -0.07
C LEU A 366 -22.72 17.05 -0.95
N GLU A 367 -21.72 17.73 -0.40
CA GLU A 367 -20.82 18.60 -1.16
C GLU A 367 -20.07 17.83 -2.25
N GLN A 368 -19.59 16.61 -1.95
CA GLN A 368 -18.99 15.72 -2.95
C GLN A 368 -20.00 15.34 -4.04
N ALA A 369 -21.25 15.04 -3.67
CA ALA A 369 -22.31 14.71 -4.63
C ALA A 369 -22.61 15.88 -5.58
N ILE A 370 -22.65 17.10 -5.03
CA ILE A 370 -22.85 18.35 -5.77
C ILE A 370 -21.67 18.60 -6.72
N GLN A 371 -20.43 18.52 -6.23
CA GLN A 371 -19.21 18.72 -7.03
C GLN A 371 -19.12 17.73 -8.19
N GLN A 372 -19.63 16.51 -8.02
CA GLN A 372 -19.63 15.47 -9.06
C GLN A 372 -20.91 15.46 -9.92
N SER A 373 -21.81 16.45 -9.77
CA SER A 373 -23.06 16.58 -10.52
C SER A 373 -23.94 15.32 -10.49
N LYS A 374 -24.07 14.70 -9.32
CA LYS A 374 -24.85 13.46 -9.14
C LYS A 374 -26.23 13.75 -8.55
N PRO A 375 -27.27 13.00 -8.97
CA PRO A 375 -28.60 13.17 -8.40
C PRO A 375 -28.58 12.69 -6.94
N VAL A 376 -28.73 13.63 -6.01
CA VAL A 376 -29.04 13.36 -4.61
C VAL A 376 -30.56 13.36 -4.48
N ASP A 377 -31.12 12.35 -3.79
CA ASP A 377 -32.55 12.32 -3.52
C ASP A 377 -32.96 13.50 -2.63
N VAL A 378 -34.08 14.14 -2.96
CA VAL A 378 -34.57 15.33 -2.24
C VAL A 378 -34.92 14.98 -0.78
N ASP A 379 -35.30 13.74 -0.51
CA ASP A 379 -35.60 13.27 0.83
C ASP A 379 -34.34 13.04 1.69
N ASP A 380 -33.21 12.72 1.06
CA ASP A 380 -31.91 12.59 1.72
C ASP A 380 -31.32 13.97 2.10
N LEU A 381 -31.69 15.02 1.36
CA LEU A 381 -31.35 16.43 1.68
C LEU A 381 -32.16 17.01 2.84
N ARG A 382 -33.36 16.48 3.12
CA ARG A 382 -34.26 16.98 4.18
C ARG A 382 -33.96 16.41 5.57
N ARG A 383 -33.37 15.22 5.67
CA ARG A 383 -33.07 14.56 6.95
C ARG A 383 -31.95 15.18 7.80
N PRO A 384 -30.90 15.79 7.24
CA PRO A 384 -29.85 16.44 8.04
C PRO A 384 -30.32 17.76 8.67
N LEU A 385 -31.36 18.39 8.11
CA LEU A 385 -31.95 19.64 8.60
C LEU A 385 -32.97 19.43 9.73
N ALA A 386 -33.38 18.19 9.99
CA ALA A 386 -34.26 17.86 11.11
C ALA A 386 -33.47 17.66 12.40
N THR A 387 -33.00 18.75 13.01
CA THR A 387 -32.61 18.74 14.42
C THR A 387 -33.85 18.48 15.29
N PRO A 388 -33.78 17.65 16.35
CA PRO A 388 -34.85 17.57 17.33
C PRO A 388 -34.80 18.85 18.19
N THR A 389 -35.62 19.84 17.86
CA THR A 389 -35.94 20.90 18.82
C THR A 389 -36.81 20.29 19.92
N SER A 390 -36.14 19.81 20.96
CA SER A 390 -36.72 19.67 22.29
C SER A 390 -37.05 21.07 22.83
N SER A 391 -38.33 21.38 22.98
CA SER A 391 -38.85 22.01 24.21
C SER A 391 -40.38 22.07 24.17
N SER A 392 -40.95 21.20 24.99
CA SER A 392 -42.15 21.41 25.81
C SER A 392 -42.98 22.67 25.57
N TRP A 393 -44.13 22.52 24.93
CA TRP A 393 -45.29 23.35 25.24
C TRP A 393 -45.84 22.90 26.59
N VAL A 394 -45.53 23.67 27.64
CA VAL A 394 -46.24 23.59 28.91
C VAL A 394 -47.68 24.02 28.64
N LYS A 395 -48.60 23.05 28.68
CA LYS A 395 -50.01 23.31 28.92
C LYS A 395 -50.13 23.94 30.31
N THR A 396 -50.65 25.15 30.37
CA THR A 396 -51.31 25.66 31.58
C THR A 396 -52.73 26.03 31.18
N GLU A 397 -53.67 25.17 31.56
CA GLU A 397 -55.09 25.49 31.66
C GLU A 397 -55.34 26.10 33.05
N SER A 398 -55.99 27.27 33.04
CA SER A 398 -57.02 27.80 33.95
C SER A 398 -56.87 27.66 35.47
N ILE A 399 -56.77 28.80 36.18
CA ILE A 399 -57.85 29.55 36.86
C ILE A 399 -57.34 30.97 37.14
#